data_AF-A0A9E3CZW2-F1
#
_entry.id   AF-A0A9E3CZW2-F1
#
_cell.length_a   1.000
_cell.length_b   1.000
_cell.length_c   1.000
_cell.angle_alpha   90.00
_cell.angle_beta   90.00
_cell.angle_gamma   90.00
#
_symmetry.space_group_name_H-M   'P 1'
#
loop_
_entity.id
_entity.type
_entity.pdbx_description
1 polymer ?
#
loop_
_entity_poly.entity_id
_entity_poly.type
_entity_poly.pdbx_seq_one_letter_code
_entity_poly.pdbx_strand_id
1 'polypeptide(L)'
;MIKPWFHRVVLSRLWLTYLVMGLSFLLFGCGTLNLIHVLQANLDLISNYGWQALMEGAFRQLMELLLSGYASLLAYIVFKACEYRLVHWLADKR
;
A
#
# COMPACT_ATOMS: atom_id res chain seq x y z
N MET A 1 -13.44 -8.39 15.25
CA MET A 1 -13.72 -7.15 16.00
C MET A 1 -13.32 -5.85 15.27
N ILE A 2 -12.39 -5.85 14.32
CA ILE A 2 -11.91 -4.62 13.63
C ILE A 2 -12.96 -4.01 12.68
N LYS A 3 -13.69 -4.85 11.91
CA LYS A 3 -14.72 -4.44 10.93
C LYS A 3 -15.80 -3.48 11.49
N PRO A 4 -16.51 -3.79 12.59
CA PRO A 4 -17.59 -2.93 13.09
C PRO A 4 -17.08 -1.60 13.67
N TRP A 5 -15.86 -1.58 14.22
CA TRP A 5 -15.27 -0.35 14.76
C TRP A 5 -14.82 0.60 13.65
N PHE A 6 -14.12 0.09 12.64
CA PHE A 6 -13.67 0.88 11.49
C PHE A 6 -14.85 1.54 10.76
N HIS A 7 -15.94 0.80 10.56
CA HIS A 7 -17.14 1.32 9.91
C HIS A 7 -17.84 2.41 10.72
N ARG A 8 -17.81 2.32 12.06
CA ARG A 8 -18.49 3.26 12.95
C ARG A 8 -17.68 4.53 13.19
N VAL A 9 -16.35 4.45 13.21
CA VAL A 9 -15.47 5.59 13.51
C VAL A 9 -15.05 6.33 12.25
N VAL A 10 -14.63 5.62 11.20
CA VAL A 10 -14.08 6.23 9.98
C VAL A 10 -15.20 6.53 8.98
N LEU A 11 -15.98 5.51 8.59
CA LEU A 11 -16.98 5.66 7.52
C LEU A 11 -18.23 6.47 7.91
N SER A 12 -18.41 6.79 9.19
CA SER A 12 -19.54 7.61 9.67
C SER A 12 -19.34 9.10 9.44
N ARG A 13 -18.10 9.58 9.31
CA ARG A 13 -17.77 11.00 9.13
C ARG A 13 -17.03 11.20 7.81
N LEU A 14 -17.67 11.88 6.86
CA LEU A 14 -17.13 12.09 5.51
C LEU A 14 -15.73 12.73 5.50
N TRP A 15 -15.47 13.69 6.39
CA TRP A 15 -14.16 14.34 6.50
C TRP A 15 -13.07 13.38 6.99
N LEU A 16 -13.39 12.47 7.93
CA LEU A 16 -12.45 11.43 8.37
C LEU A 16 -12.20 10.42 7.25
N THR A 17 -13.24 10.01 6.53
CA THR A 17 -13.11 9.14 5.35
C THR A 17 -12.17 9.74 4.33
N TYR A 18 -12.27 11.05 4.05
CA TYR A 18 -11.38 11.75 3.13
C TYR A 18 -9.93 11.79 3.62
N LEU A 19 -9.69 12.11 4.89
CA LEU A 19 -8.35 12.10 5.47
C LEU A 19 -7.71 10.72 5.47
N VAL A 20 -8.45 9.69 5.89
CA VAL A 20 -7.97 8.30 5.89
C VAL A 20 -7.69 7.83 4.47
N MET A 21 -8.54 8.19 3.49
CA MET A 21 -8.29 7.92 2.07
C MET A 21 -6.96 8.52 1.62
N GLY A 22 -6.69 9.80 1.95
CA GLY A 22 -5.44 10.48 1.61
C GLY A 22 -4.21 9.83 2.25
N LEU A 23 -4.26 9.51 3.54
CA LEU A 23 -3.17 8.83 4.24
C LEU A 23 -2.89 7.44 3.66
N SER A 24 -3.95 6.67 3.38
CA SER A 24 -3.82 5.36 2.75
C SER A 24 -3.27 5.44 1.33
N PHE A 25 -3.63 6.47 0.57
CA PHE A 25 -3.07 6.73 -0.75
C PHE A 25 -1.56 7.03 -0.68
N LEU A 26 -1.13 7.87 0.27
CA LEU A 26 0.30 8.16 0.48
C LEU A 26 1.07 6.91 0.90
N LEU A 27 0.54 6.12 1.84
CA LEU A 27 1.18 4.87 2.27
C LEU A 27 1.31 3.87 1.11
N PHE A 28 0.26 3.72 0.30
CA PHE A 28 0.30 2.89 -0.89
C PHE A 28 1.31 3.39 -1.92
N GLY A 29 1.37 4.71 -2.15
CA GLY A 29 2.32 5.34 -3.06
C GLY A 29 3.77 5.13 -2.62
N CYS A 30 4.09 5.41 -1.35
CA CYS A 30 5.41 5.17 -0.78
C CYS A 30 5.81 3.69 -0.86
N GLY A 31 4.89 2.79 -0.56
CA GLY A 31 5.15 1.36 -0.67
C GLY A 31 5.42 0.90 -2.11
N THR A 32 4.69 1.46 -3.08
CA THR A 32 4.93 1.20 -4.51
C THR A 32 6.31 1.72 -4.96
N LEU A 33 6.72 2.91 -4.50
CA LEU A 33 8.07 3.43 -4.76
C LEU A 33 9.15 2.53 -4.14
N ASN A 34 8.93 2.03 -2.92
CA ASN A 34 9.85 1.10 -2.28
C ASN A 34 10.00 -0.20 -3.09
N LEU A 35 8.90 -0.74 -3.62
CA LEU A 35 8.94 -1.91 -4.51
C LEU A 35 9.81 -1.67 -5.74
N ILE A 36 9.68 -0.49 -6.37
CA ILE A 36 10.47 -0.11 -7.55
C ILE A 36 11.95 0.05 -7.19
N HIS A 37 12.27 0.72 -6.08
CA HIS A 37 13.65 0.90 -5.62
C HIS A 37 14.32 -0.44 -5.33
N VAL A 38 13.62 -1.35 -4.64
CA VAL A 38 14.15 -2.68 -4.35
C VAL A 38 14.37 -3.46 -5.64
N LEU A 39 13.45 -3.38 -6.61
CA LEU A 39 13.60 -4.03 -7.92
C LEU A 39 14.82 -3.48 -8.70
N GLN A 40 14.98 -2.16 -8.75
CA GLN A 40 16.13 -1.51 -9.40
C GLN A 40 17.45 -1.92 -8.74
N ALA A 41 17.50 -1.95 -7.40
CA ALA A 41 18.68 -2.39 -6.67
C ALA A 41 19.05 -3.85 -7.01
N ASN A 42 18.07 -4.75 -7.18
CA ASN A 42 18.33 -6.12 -7.64
C ASN A 42 18.90 -6.16 -9.07
N LEU A 43 18.34 -5.36 -9.99
CA LEU A 43 18.80 -5.31 -11.38
C LEU A 43 20.24 -4.79 -11.49
N ASP A 44 20.58 -3.74 -10.72
CA ASP A 44 21.93 -3.20 -10.66
C ASP A 44 22.92 -4.21 -10.05
N LEU A 45 22.51 -4.96 -9.02
CA LEU A 45 23.33 -6.01 -8.41
C LEU A 45 23.63 -7.14 -9.41
N ILE A 46 22.62 -7.58 -10.16
CA ILE A 46 22.76 -8.62 -11.19
C ILE A 46 23.68 -8.14 -12.32
N SER A 47 23.53 -6.88 -12.74
CA SER A 47 24.35 -6.27 -13.79
C SER A 47 25.82 -6.14 -13.38
N ASN A 48 26.10 -5.78 -12.13
CA ASN A 48 27.46 -5.46 -11.68
C ASN A 48 28.24 -6.66 -11.11
N TYR A 49 27.56 -7.65 -10.52
CA TYR A 49 28.20 -8.72 -9.75
C TYR A 49 27.83 -10.15 -10.20
N GLY A 50 26.93 -10.31 -11.18
CA GLY A 50 26.54 -11.62 -11.72
C GLY A 50 25.75 -12.49 -10.73
N TRP A 51 25.59 -13.78 -11.06
CA TRP A 51 24.69 -14.72 -10.37
C TRP A 51 25.05 -14.97 -8.88
N GLN A 52 26.26 -14.64 -8.47
CA GLN A 52 26.79 -14.94 -7.13
C GLN A 52 26.24 -14.01 -6.04
N ALA A 53 25.90 -12.75 -6.37
CA ALA A 53 25.38 -11.78 -5.41
C ALA A 53 23.88 -11.93 -5.12
N LEU A 54 23.15 -12.59 -6.03
CA LEU A 54 21.74 -12.97 -5.85
C LEU A 54 21.55 -13.88 -4.63
N MET A 55 22.49 -14.79 -4.34
CA MET A 55 22.27 -15.81 -3.32
C MET A 55 22.37 -15.28 -1.88
N GLU A 56 23.20 -14.28 -1.62
CA GLU A 56 23.44 -13.77 -0.26
C GLU A 56 22.45 -12.65 0.14
N GLY A 57 22.01 -11.83 -0.81
CA GLY A 57 21.10 -10.70 -0.56
C GLY A 57 19.61 -10.98 -0.82
N ALA A 58 19.28 -11.93 -1.69
CA ALA A 58 17.91 -12.04 -2.21
C ALA A 58 16.87 -12.42 -1.16
N PHE A 59 17.19 -13.23 -0.15
CA PHE A 59 16.18 -13.65 0.83
C PHE A 59 15.67 -12.47 1.66
N ARG A 60 16.57 -11.60 2.13
CA ARG A 60 16.20 -10.40 2.88
C ARG A 60 15.42 -9.42 2.00
N GLN A 61 15.87 -9.26 0.77
CA GLN A 61 15.26 -8.37 -0.21
C GLN A 61 13.86 -8.85 -0.64
N LEU A 62 13.68 -10.16 -0.79
CA LEU A 62 12.39 -10.81 -1.02
C LEU A 62 11.44 -10.60 0.17
N MET A 63 11.93 -10.78 1.40
CA MET A 63 11.14 -10.55 2.61
C MET A 63 10.69 -9.09 2.74
N GLU A 64 11.59 -8.15 2.48
CA GLU A 64 11.29 -6.72 2.52
C GLU A 64 10.30 -6.31 1.41
N LEU A 65 10.43 -6.89 0.21
CA LEU A 65 9.48 -6.73 -0.89
C LEU A 65 8.10 -7.30 -0.54
N LEU A 66 8.04 -8.49 0.05
CA LEU A 66 6.79 -9.12 0.47
C LEU A 66 6.11 -8.31 1.56
N LEU A 67 6.84 -7.91 2.60
CA LEU A 67 6.31 -7.09 3.71
C LEU A 67 5.79 -5.75 3.21
N SER A 68 6.57 -5.02 2.41
CA SER A 68 6.15 -3.73 1.86
C SER A 68 5.01 -3.88 0.86
N GLY A 69 4.97 -4.95 0.07
CA GLY A 69 3.90 -5.27 -0.87
C GLY A 69 2.58 -5.55 -0.15
N TYR A 70 2.57 -6.44 0.85
CA TYR A 70 1.38 -6.73 1.64
C TYR A 70 0.90 -5.52 2.46
N ALA A 71 1.83 -4.73 3.02
CA ALA A 71 1.48 -3.48 3.69
C ALA A 71 0.83 -2.47 2.74
N SER A 72 1.37 -2.33 1.53
CA SER A 72 0.78 -1.51 0.46
C SER A 72 -0.62 -2.00 0.09
N LEU A 73 -0.80 -3.31 -0.02
CA LEU A 73 -2.08 -3.92 -0.37
C LEU A 73 -3.14 -3.66 0.71
N LEU A 74 -2.76 -3.68 2.00
CA LEU A 74 -3.64 -3.27 3.09
C LEU A 74 -4.04 -1.79 2.98
N ALA A 75 -3.08 -0.90 2.70
CA ALA A 75 -3.37 0.51 2.48
C ALA A 75 -4.31 0.72 1.27
N TYR A 76 -4.11 -0.05 0.20
CA TYR A 76 -4.97 -0.03 -0.98
C TYR A 76 -6.41 -0.46 -0.66
N ILE A 77 -6.61 -1.52 0.12
CA ILE A 77 -7.96 -1.95 0.53
C ILE A 77 -8.66 -0.85 1.34
N VAL A 78 -7.94 -0.20 2.28
CA VAL A 78 -8.47 0.90 3.08
C VAL A 78 -8.84 2.10 2.19
N PHE A 79 -7.98 2.44 1.24
CA PHE A 79 -8.24 3.47 0.23
C PHE A 79 -9.52 3.17 -0.56
N LYS A 80 -9.66 1.97 -1.13
CA LYS A 80 -10.85 1.57 -1.92
C LYS A 80 -12.13 1.59 -1.08
N ALA A 81 -12.07 1.21 0.20
CA ALA A 81 -13.23 1.28 1.09
C ALA A 81 -13.67 2.72 1.34
N CYS A 82 -12.72 3.64 1.54
CA CYS A 82 -13.00 5.06 1.74
C CYS A 82 -13.53 5.71 0.44
N GLU A 83 -12.88 5.43 -0.70
CA GLU A 83 -13.31 5.87 -2.02
C GLU A 83 -14.75 5.44 -2.29
N TYR A 84 -15.07 4.16 -2.11
CA TYR A 84 -16.43 3.65 -2.33
C TYR A 84 -17.47 4.46 -1.53
N ARG A 85 -17.21 4.70 -0.24
CA ARG A 85 -18.12 5.49 0.61
C ARG A 85 -18.28 6.93 0.11
N LEU A 86 -17.18 7.57 -0.27
CA LEU A 86 -17.16 8.98 -0.66
C LEU A 86 -17.77 9.20 -2.04
N VAL A 87 -17.45 8.33 -3.00
CA VAL A 87 -18.02 8.32 -4.35
C VAL A 87 -19.51 8.04 -4.29
N HIS A 88 -19.95 7.06 -3.48
CA HIS A 88 -21.38 6.79 -3.33
C HIS A 88 -22.10 7.99 -2.72
N TRP A 89 -21.54 8.63 -1.69
CA TRP A 89 -22.11 9.86 -1.13
C TRP A 89 -22.19 11.01 -2.14
N LEU A 90 -21.19 11.16 -3.03
CA LEU A 90 -21.16 12.22 -4.04
C LEU A 90 -22.10 11.95 -5.22
N ALA A 91 -22.19 10.68 -5.64
CA ALA A 91 -22.99 10.25 -6.79
C ALA A 91 -24.48 10.04 -6.44
N ASP A 92 -24.79 9.77 -5.18
CA ASP A 92 -26.15 9.63 -4.68
C ASP A 92 -26.82 11.01 -4.63
N LYS A 93 -27.45 11.37 -5.76
CA LYS A 93 -28.40 12.49 -5.84
C LYS A 93 -29.64 12.08 -5.06
N ARG A 94 -29.84 12.66 -3.87
CA ARG A 94 -31.17 12.71 -3.25
C ARG A 94 -32.20 13.28 -4.23
#